data_AF-A0A3D5NSN0-F1
#
_entry.id   AF-A0A3D5NSN0-F1
#
_cell.length_a   1.000
_cell.length_b   1.000
_cell.length_c   1.000
_cell.angle_alpha   90.00
_cell.angle_beta   90.00
_cell.angle_gamma   90.00
#
_symmetry.space_group_name_H-M   'P 1'
#
loop_
_entity.id
_entity.type
_entity.pdbx_description
1 polymer ?
#
loop_
_entity_poly.entity_id
_entity_poly.type
_entity_poly.pdbx_seq_one_letter_code
_entity_poly.pdbx_strand_id
1 'polypeptide(L)' 'MALREVRFVPDSVLRKSAKPVKEMTPRLKTLVKDMYNTMDNEDGIGLAAPQVG' A
#
# COMPACT_ATOMS: atom_id res chain seq x y z
N MET A 1 10.08 3.95 8.71
CA MET A 1 8.79 4.66 8.61
C MET A 1 8.97 5.66 7.50
N ALA A 2 8.26 5.45 6.41
CA ALA A 2 8.29 6.31 5.23
C ALA A 2 6.87 6.45 4.67
N LEU A 3 6.56 7.64 4.15
CA LEU A 3 5.36 7.85 3.35
C LEU A 3 5.58 7.22 1.98
N ARG A 4 4.54 6.59 1.42
CA ARG A 4 4.54 6.06 0.06
C ARG A 4 3.69 6.96 -0.83
N GLU A 5 4.07 7.03 -2.10
CA GLU A 5 3.29 7.77 -3.09
C GLU A 5 2.01 7.01 -3.46
N VAL A 6 0.86 7.66 -3.30
CA VAL A 6 -0.43 7.10 -3.71
C VAL A 6 -0.59 7.20 -5.22
N ARG A 7 -1.00 6.10 -5.85
CA ARG A 7 -1.27 6.00 -7.28
C ARG A 7 -2.70 6.42 -7.60
N PHE A 8 -2.86 7.15 -8.69
CA PHE A 8 -4.15 7.59 -9.22
C PHE A 8 -4.43 6.99 -10.60
N VAL A 9 -5.71 6.94 -10.98
CA VAL A 9 -6.13 6.53 -12.33
C VAL A 9 -5.48 7.48 -13.36
N PRO A 10 -4.90 6.97 -14.47
CA PRO A 10 -5.10 5.65 -15.07
C PRO A 10 -4.01 4.61 -14.81
N ASP A 11 -3.26 4.67 -13.70
CA ASP A 11 -2.17 3.72 -13.45
C ASP A 11 -2.65 2.25 -13.50
N SER A 12 -2.04 1.47 -14.41
CA SER A 12 -2.40 0.07 -14.67
C SER A 12 -2.29 -0.83 -13.44
N VAL A 13 -1.46 -0.47 -12.45
CA VAL A 13 -1.31 -1.24 -11.20
C VAL A 13 -2.63 -1.34 -10.43
N LEU A 14 -3.47 -0.29 -10.51
CA LEU A 14 -4.78 -0.22 -9.86
C LEU A 14 -5.81 -1.19 -10.48
N ARG A 15 -5.48 -1.81 -11.62
CA ARG A 15 -6.33 -2.80 -12.32
C ARG A 15 -5.77 -4.22 -12.24
N LYS A 16 -4.60 -4.43 -11.65
CA LYS A 16 -3.97 -5.75 -11.52
C LYS A 16 -4.47 -6.46 -10.26
N SER A 17 -4.76 -7.76 -10.39
CA SER A 17 -5.02 -8.59 -9.21
C SER A 17 -3.76 -8.75 -8.38
N ALA A 18 -3.84 -8.42 -7.10
CA ALA A 18 -2.75 -8.67 -6.16
C ALA A 18 -2.53 -10.19 -5.97
N LYS A 19 -1.28 -10.56 -5.68
CA LYS A 19 -0.93 -11.96 -5.35
C LYS A 19 -1.20 -12.23 -3.87
N PRO A 20 -1.61 -13.46 -3.50
CA PRO A 20 -1.73 -13.84 -2.09
C PRO A 20 -0.41 -13.71 -1.34
N VAL A 21 -0.46 -13.18 -0.12
CA VAL A 21 0.68 -13.19 0.80
C VAL A 21 0.79 -14.59 1.39
N LYS A 22 1.89 -15.30 1.06
CA LYS A 22 2.13 -16.67 1.56
C LYS A 22 2.74 -16.72 2.96
N GLU A 23 3.51 -15.69 3.33
CA GLU A 23 4.23 -15.62 4.60
C GLU A 23 4.38 -14.16 5.04
N MET A 24 4.22 -13.90 6.34
CA MET A 24 4.38 -12.57 6.91
C MET A 24 5.85 -12.30 7.28
N THR A 25 6.58 -11.72 6.34
CA THR A 25 8.00 -11.36 6.51
C THR A 25 8.18 -10.04 7.27
N PRO A 26 9.37 -9.77 7.85
CA PRO A 26 9.66 -8.47 8.46
C PRO A 26 9.45 -7.29 7.50
N ARG A 27 9.78 -7.46 6.21
CA ARG A 27 9.56 -6.44 5.18
C ARG A 27 8.07 -6.13 4.98
N LEU A 28 7.20 -7.14 5.06
CA LEU A 28 5.75 -6.93 4.97
C LEU A 28 5.22 -6.18 6.20
N LYS A 29 5.75 -6.45 7.40
CA LYS A 29 5.41 -5.66 8.59
C LYS A 29 5.80 -4.19 8.42
N THR A 30 6.97 -3.93 7.84
CA THR A 30 7.40 -2.56 7.51
C THR A 30 6.47 -1.92 6.47
N LEU A 31 6.11 -2.64 5.40
CA LEU A 31 5.16 -2.16 4.39
C LEU A 31 3.81 -1.79 5.01
N VAL A 32 3.25 -2.66 5.86
CA VAL A 32 1.98 -2.39 6.56
C VAL A 32 2.08 -1.11 7.40
N LYS A 33 3.19 -0.94 8.14
CA LYS A 33 3.41 0.27 8.96
C LYS A 33 3.49 1.54 8.09
N ASP A 34 4.19 1.47 6.97
CA ASP A 34 4.29 2.59 6.03
C ASP A 34 2.93 2.89 5.36
N MET A 35 2.12 1.87 5.09
CA MET A 35 0.77 2.03 4.54
C MET A 35 -0.18 2.71 5.53
N TYR A 36 -0.15 2.37 6.82
CA TYR A 36 -0.92 3.08 7.84
C TYR A 36 -0.52 4.55 7.90
N ASN A 37 0.78 4.84 7.98
CA ASN A 37 1.24 6.23 7.99
C ASN A 37 0.82 7.01 6.73
N THR A 38 0.85 6.35 5.56
CA THR A 38 0.43 6.98 4.29
C THR A 38 -1.08 7.24 4.28
N MET A 39 -1.88 6.27 4.73
CA MET A 39 -3.33 6.41 4.85
C MET A 39 -3.70 7.58 5.77
N ASP A 40 -3.08 7.65 6.95
CA ASP A 40 -3.33 8.73 7.91
C ASP A 40 -2.91 10.10 7.34
N ASN A 41 -1.80 10.16 6.58
CA ASN A 41 -1.32 11.40 5.99
C ASN A 41 -2.20 11.93 4.85
N GLU A 42 -2.91 11.03 4.15
CA GLU A 42 -3.84 11.35 3.08
C GLU A 42 -5.29 11.51 3.58
N ASP A 43 -5.48 11.63 4.90
CA ASP A 43 -6.79 11.70 5.58
C ASP A 43 -7.74 10.56 5.15
N GLY A 44 -7.18 9.39 4.85
CA GLY A 44 -7.89 8.21 4.37
C GLY A 44 -8.39 7.29 5.49
N ILE A 45 -9.38 6.45 5.17
CA ILE A 45 -9.92 5.43 6.09
C ILE A 45 -9.56 3.98 5.69
N GLY A 46 -8.85 3.82 4.57
CA GLY A 46 -8.40 2.52 4.07
C GLY A 46 -7.39 2.68 2.93
N LEU A 47 -6.42 1.77 2.87
CA LEU A 47 -5.39 1.75 1.84
C LEU A 47 -5.01 0.31 1.47
N ALA A 48 -5.07 -0.02 0.18
CA ALA A 48 -4.66 -1.31 -0.36
C ALA A 48 -3.25 -1.24 -0.96
N ALA A 49 -2.49 -2.35 -0.89
CA ALA A 49 -1.09 -2.38 -1.34
C ALA A 49 -0.87 -1.90 -2.79
N PRO A 50 -1.71 -2.26 -3.79
CA PRO A 50 -1.54 -1.78 -5.16
C PRO A 50 -1.63 -0.25 -5.31
N GLN A 51 -2.25 0.45 -4.36
CA GLN A 51 -2.36 1.92 -4.39
C GLN A 51 -1.04 2.62 -4.07
N VAL A 52 -0.02 1.90 -3.61
CA VAL A 52 1.29 2.45 -3.23
C VAL A 52 2.48 1.71 -3.85
N GLY A 53 2.23 0.96 -4.93
CA GLY A 53 3.23 0.21 -5.70
C GLY A 53 2.86 -1.23 -6.01
#